data_AF-A0A1M5DDM5-F1
#
_entry.id   AF-A0A1M5DDM5-F1
#
_cell.length_a   1.000
_cell.length_b   1.000
_cell.length_c   1.000
_cell.angle_alpha   90.00
_cell.angle_beta   90.00
_cell.angle_gamma   90.00
#
_symmetry.space_group_name_H-M   'P 1'
#
loop_
_entity.id
_entity.type
_entity.pdbx_description
1 polymer ?
#
loop_
_entity_poly.entity_id
_entity_poly.type
_entity_poly.pdbx_seq_one_letter_code
_entity_poly.pdbx_strand_id
1 'polypeptide(L)'
;MKKIERREIEKQVKKEYAAARDWCSYDHFRYYKMMIDTSDGDIWSDVFLSENEWKVYHSETIMSLENYYYGTIKEKEAEYIEDAIRKLKSAGWEIV
;
A
#
# COMPACT_ATOMS: atom_id res chain seq x y z
N MET A 1 3.04 -1.47 -22.80
CA MET A 1 1.93 -1.74 -21.86
C MET A 1 2.49 -2.59 -20.73
N LYS A 2 2.38 -2.13 -19.48
CA LYS A 2 2.91 -2.85 -18.31
C LYS A 2 1.85 -3.84 -17.83
N LYS A 3 2.27 -5.01 -17.38
CA LYS A 3 1.38 -6.08 -16.93
C LYS A 3 1.77 -6.51 -15.52
N ILE A 4 0.79 -6.77 -14.68
CA ILE A 4 0.99 -7.33 -13.35
C ILE A 4 -0.15 -8.28 -13.04
N GLU A 5 0.19 -9.43 -12.43
CA GLU A 5 -0.81 -10.39 -12.00
C GLU A 5 -1.55 -9.83 -10.78
N ARG A 6 -2.88 -9.98 -10.74
CA ARG A 6 -3.67 -9.66 -9.56
C ARG A 6 -3.10 -10.34 -8.31
N ARG A 7 -2.67 -11.59 -8.46
CA ARG A 7 -2.07 -12.39 -7.38
C ARG A 7 -0.81 -11.75 -6.80
N GLU A 8 0.00 -11.08 -7.62
CA GLU A 8 1.22 -10.43 -7.13
C GLU A 8 0.87 -9.18 -6.31
N ILE A 9 -0.12 -8.39 -6.75
CA ILE A 9 -0.64 -7.26 -5.97
C ILE A 9 -1.16 -7.76 -4.61
N GLU A 10 -1.97 -8.81 -4.61
CA GLU A 10 -2.50 -9.41 -3.37
C GLU A 10 -1.40 -9.89 -2.44
N LYS A 11 -0.35 -10.51 -2.99
CA LYS A 11 0.80 -11.00 -2.23
C LYS A 11 1.56 -9.85 -1.58
N GLN A 12 1.85 -8.79 -2.32
CA GLN A 12 2.56 -7.62 -1.80
C GLN A 12 1.75 -6.92 -0.71
N VAL A 13 0.46 -6.63 -0.96
CA VAL A 13 -0.42 -5.98 0.02
C VAL A 13 -0.49 -6.79 1.33
N LYS A 14 -0.72 -8.10 1.25
CA LYS A 14 -0.81 -8.96 2.45
C LYS A 14 0.49 -8.98 3.23
N LYS A 15 1.63 -9.10 2.52
CA LYS A 15 2.97 -9.10 3.12
C LYS A 15 3.23 -7.79 3.86
N GLU A 16 3.05 -6.67 3.17
CA GLU A 16 3.36 -5.34 3.70
C GLU A 16 2.38 -4.93 4.80
N TYR A 17 1.09 -5.27 4.66
CA TYR A 17 0.11 -4.97 5.69
C TYR A 17 0.35 -5.77 6.97
N ALA A 18 0.74 -7.04 6.86
CA ALA A 18 1.12 -7.84 8.02
C ALA A 18 2.35 -7.24 8.73
N ALA A 19 3.39 -6.87 7.97
CA ALA A 19 4.60 -6.25 8.53
C ALA A 19 4.31 -4.89 9.20
N ALA A 20 3.48 -4.06 8.58
CA ALA A 20 3.07 -2.78 9.14
C ALA A 20 2.27 -2.92 10.44
N ARG A 21 1.36 -3.90 10.50
CA ARG A 21 0.62 -4.19 11.73
C ARG A 21 1.53 -4.71 12.84
N ASP A 22 2.49 -5.57 12.50
CA ASP A 22 3.49 -6.05 13.45
C ASP A 22 4.28 -4.86 14.02
N TRP A 23 4.80 -3.98 13.14
CA TRP A 23 5.47 -2.74 13.53
C TRP A 23 4.64 -1.89 14.50
N CYS A 24 3.37 -1.64 14.18
CA CYS A 24 2.47 -0.85 15.02
C CYS A 24 2.12 -1.52 16.36
N SER A 25 2.33 -2.84 16.50
CA SER A 25 2.03 -3.56 17.73
C SER A 25 3.13 -3.47 18.79
N TYR A 26 4.36 -3.08 18.41
CA TYR A 26 5.51 -3.05 19.32
C TYR A 26 5.42 -1.97 20.41
N ASP A 27 4.89 -0.79 20.08
CA ASP A 27 4.75 0.33 21.01
C ASP A 27 3.73 1.36 20.50
N HIS A 28 3.29 2.23 21.40
CA HIS A 28 2.53 3.43 21.07
C HIS A 28 3.37 4.36 20.18
N PHE A 29 2.72 5.26 19.44
CA PHE A 29 3.36 6.19 18.49
C PHE A 29 4.09 5.50 17.33
N ARG A 30 3.55 4.38 16.85
CA ARG A 30 4.05 3.72 15.64
C ARG A 30 2.97 3.74 14.59
N TYR A 31 3.29 4.30 13.44
CA TYR A 31 2.34 4.52 12.35
C TYR A 31 2.90 3.93 11.06
N TYR A 32 2.00 3.73 10.10
CA TYR A 32 2.37 3.35 8.75
C TYR A 32 1.46 4.03 7.73
N LYS A 33 1.98 4.20 6.52
CA LYS A 33 1.21 4.49 5.32
C LYS A 33 1.66 3.51 4.24
N MET A 34 0.71 2.77 3.68
CA MET A 34 1.02 1.88 2.55
C MET A 34 1.14 2.73 1.28
N MET A 35 2.15 2.45 0.48
CA MET A 35 2.54 3.20 -0.71
C MET A 35 2.60 2.28 -1.91
N ILE A 36 2.46 2.86 -3.10
CA ILE A 36 2.65 2.18 -4.38
C ILE A 36 3.43 3.09 -5.33
N ASP A 37 4.40 2.54 -6.05
CA ASP A 37 4.98 3.20 -7.21
C ASP A 37 4.32 2.66 -8.48
N THR A 38 3.54 3.51 -9.16
CA THR A 38 2.84 3.14 -10.39
C THR A 38 3.76 3.03 -11.61
N SER A 39 5.05 3.35 -11.46
CA SER A 39 6.06 3.14 -12.50
C SER A 39 6.51 1.69 -12.60
N ASP A 40 6.55 0.94 -11.50
CA ASP A 40 7.02 -0.45 -11.48
C ASP A 40 6.09 -1.43 -10.74
N GLY A 41 5.06 -0.90 -10.05
CA GLY A 41 4.07 -1.69 -9.32
C GLY A 41 4.54 -2.16 -7.96
N ASP A 42 5.64 -1.62 -7.43
CA ASP A 42 6.13 -1.96 -6.10
C ASP A 42 5.23 -1.36 -5.01
N ILE A 43 4.91 -2.15 -4.00
CA ILE A 43 4.08 -1.77 -2.85
C ILE A 43 4.90 -1.97 -1.59
N TRP A 44 4.96 -0.95 -0.73
CA TRP A 44 5.65 -1.00 0.55
C TRP A 44 4.86 -0.28 1.64
N SER A 45 5.18 -0.58 2.90
CA SER A 45 4.70 0.22 4.03
C SER A 45 5.75 1.21 4.49
N ASP A 46 5.47 2.49 4.36
CA ASP A 46 6.28 3.54 4.98
C ASP A 46 5.92 3.64 6.46
N VAL A 47 6.87 3.34 7.34
CA VAL A 47 6.67 3.31 8.80
C VAL A 47 7.40 4.47 9.47
N PHE A 48 6.76 5.06 10.48
CA PHE A 48 7.28 6.25 11.16
C PHE A 48 6.80 6.33 12.61
N LEU A 49 7.51 7.12 13.44
CA LEU A 49 7.27 7.22 14.88
C LEU A 49 6.41 8.44 15.27
N SER A 50 6.18 9.36 14.33
CA SER A 50 5.21 10.44 14.52
C SER A 50 4.68 10.91 13.18
N GLU A 51 3.48 11.50 13.18
CA GLU A 51 2.87 12.07 11.98
C GLU A 51 3.70 13.21 11.36
N ASN A 52 4.68 13.75 12.09
CA ASN A 52 5.63 14.75 11.61
C ASN A 52 6.86 14.16 10.92
N GLU A 53 7.05 12.83 10.99
CA GLU A 53 8.20 12.10 10.43
C GLU A 53 7.85 11.31 9.17
N TRP A 54 6.62 11.44 8.66
CA TRP A 54 6.23 10.82 7.40
C TRP A 54 7.11 11.30 6.24
N LYS A 55 7.53 10.37 5.36
CA LYS A 55 8.36 10.75 4.21
C LYS A 55 7.51 11.46 3.16
N VAL A 56 8.10 12.50 2.56
CA VAL A 56 7.54 13.15 1.37
C VAL A 56 8.25 12.59 0.14
N TYR A 57 7.47 11.98 -0.74
CA TYR A 57 7.97 11.44 -2.01
C TYR A 57 7.76 12.49 -3.12
N HIS A 58 8.81 12.77 -3.88
CA HIS A 58 8.77 13.76 -4.98
C HIS A 58 8.50 13.15 -6.35
N SER A 59 8.38 11.83 -6.45
CA SER A 59 7.98 11.17 -7.70
C SER A 59 6.47 11.25 -7.88
N GLU A 60 6.02 11.68 -9.07
CA GLU A 60 4.60 11.71 -9.45
C GLU A 60 3.99 10.30 -9.57
N THR A 61 4.83 9.26 -9.66
CA THR A 61 4.37 7.87 -9.77
C THR A 61 4.14 7.22 -8.41
N ILE A 62 4.67 7.80 -7.34
CA ILE A 62 4.54 7.28 -5.98
C ILE A 62 3.27 7.85 -5.35
N MET A 63 2.39 6.97 -4.90
CA MET A 63 1.10 7.33 -4.34
C MET A 63 0.85 6.56 -3.03
N SER A 64 0.10 7.15 -2.10
CA SER A 64 -0.43 6.39 -0.97
C SER A 64 -1.55 5.46 -1.40
N LEU A 65 -1.67 4.29 -0.77
CA LEU A 65 -2.88 3.48 -0.81
C LEU A 65 -3.80 3.87 0.35
N GLU A 66 -5.10 3.88 0.09
CA GLU A 66 -6.12 4.25 1.06
C GLU A 66 -6.94 3.03 1.50
N ASN A 67 -7.25 2.96 2.79
CA ASN A 67 -8.36 2.18 3.32
C ASN A 67 -9.34 3.16 3.98
N TYR A 68 -10.63 3.01 3.70
CA TYR A 68 -11.64 4.01 4.05
C TYR A 68 -12.45 3.60 5.28
N TYR A 69 -12.41 2.32 5.68
CA TYR A 69 -13.29 1.82 6.74
C TYR A 69 -12.55 1.16 7.91
N TYR A 70 -13.19 1.23 9.08
CA TYR A 70 -12.92 0.32 10.18
C TYR A 70 -13.50 -1.05 9.81
N GLY A 71 -12.64 -2.06 9.78
CA GLY A 71 -13.00 -3.42 9.38
C GLY A 71 -11.97 -4.44 9.85
N THR A 72 -12.27 -5.70 9.60
CA THR A 72 -11.38 -6.83 9.80
C THR A 72 -10.10 -6.68 8.96
N ILE A 73 -9.06 -7.44 9.31
CA ILE A 73 -7.81 -7.50 8.54
C ILE A 73 -8.10 -7.81 7.06
N LYS A 74 -9.00 -8.76 6.78
CA LYS A 74 -9.35 -9.17 5.41
C LYS A 74 -10.04 -8.06 4.62
N GLU A 75 -10.92 -7.29 5.25
CA GLU A 75 -11.59 -6.15 4.60
C GLU A 75 -10.58 -5.06 4.27
N LYS A 76 -9.67 -4.75 5.19
CA LYS A 76 -8.60 -3.76 4.96
C LYS A 76 -7.62 -4.20 3.87
N GLU A 77 -7.24 -5.48 3.83
CA GLU A 77 -6.45 -6.04 2.72
C GLU A 77 -7.17 -5.86 1.39
N ALA A 78 -8.47 -6.18 1.33
CA ALA A 78 -9.26 -6.03 0.11
C ALA A 78 -9.34 -4.57 -0.37
N GLU A 79 -9.53 -3.62 0.54
CA GLU A 79 -9.52 -2.18 0.21
C GLU A 79 -8.19 -1.73 -0.39
N TYR A 80 -7.07 -2.13 0.24
CA TYR A 80 -5.74 -1.83 -0.30
C TYR A 80 -5.50 -2.47 -1.67
N ILE A 81 -5.92 -3.71 -1.87
CA ILE A 81 -5.82 -4.41 -3.15
C ILE A 81 -6.61 -3.65 -4.23
N GLU A 82 -7.86 -3.27 -3.96
CA GLU A 82 -8.70 -2.58 -4.93
C GLU A 82 -8.18 -1.17 -5.24
N ASP A 83 -7.64 -0.44 -4.24
CA ASP A 83 -7.03 0.87 -4.48
C ASP A 83 -5.73 0.77 -5.29
N ALA A 84 -4.89 -0.24 -5.01
CA ALA A 84 -3.69 -0.52 -5.81
C ALA A 84 -4.05 -0.83 -7.27
N ILE A 85 -5.03 -1.72 -7.49
CA ILE A 85 -5.54 -2.06 -8.82
C ILE A 85 -6.05 -0.81 -9.54
N ARG A 86 -6.82 0.04 -8.85
CA ARG A 86 -7.35 1.29 -9.41
C ARG A 86 -6.21 2.21 -9.88
N LYS A 87 -5.22 2.47 -9.02
CA LYS A 87 -4.08 3.35 -9.34
C LYS A 87 -3.22 2.81 -10.47
N LEU A 88 -2.94 1.51 -10.48
CA LEU A 88 -2.21 0.86 -11.57
C LEU A 88 -2.96 0.94 -12.90
N LYS A 89 -4.27 0.66 -12.91
CA LYS A 89 -5.11 0.83 -14.11
C LYS A 89 -5.10 2.27 -14.61
N SER A 90 -5.23 3.25 -13.71
CA SER A 90 -5.13 4.68 -14.06
C SER A 90 -3.78 5.06 -14.65
N ALA A 91 -2.70 4.40 -14.22
CA ALA A 91 -1.36 4.54 -14.79
C ALA A 91 -1.12 3.73 -16.08
N GLY A 92 -2.15 3.06 -16.61
CA GLY A 92 -2.09 2.34 -17.88
C GLY A 92 -1.57 0.89 -17.78
N TRP A 93 -1.63 0.28 -16.60
CA TRP A 93 -1.33 -1.14 -16.43
C TRP A 93 -2.50 -2.03 -16.83
N GLU A 94 -2.16 -3.17 -17.42
CA GLU A 94 -3.08 -4.30 -17.58
C GLU A 94 -2.95 -5.22 -16.37
N ILE A 95 -4.06 -5.50 -15.71
CA ILE A 95 -4.12 -6.45 -14.59
C ILE A 95 -4.57 -7.79 -15.15
N VAL A 96 -3.70 -8.80 -15.02
CA VAL A 96 -3.91 -10.15 -15.55
C VAL A 96 -4.20 -11.17 -14.45
#